data_AF-A0A1Q5R9V1-F1
#
_entry.id   AF-A0A1Q5R9V1-F1
#
_cell.length_a   1.000
_cell.length_b   1.000
_cell.length_c   1.000
_cell.angle_alpha   90.00
_cell.angle_beta   90.00
_cell.angle_gamma   90.00
#
_symmetry.space_group_name_H-M   'P 1'
#
loop_
_entity.id
_entity.type
_entity.pdbx_description
1 polymer ?
#
loop_
_entity_poly.entity_id
_entity_poly.type
_entity_poly.pdbx_seq_one_letter_code
_entity_poly.pdbx_strand_id
1 'polypeptide(L)'
;MKNPKLKDILGPLKSSINKALPLVVAPPLHEVRKTLVHEFPYAADVVDFVLADLVGRVTVRLRPLLLVGAPGGGKSRFVRRLGETVGVSVWREDASRCDGAVFGGTDRRWYSAEPCHPFLAVAQGKIANPLVMIDEIEKAATRSDYGRLWDCLLAFLEPETNARYPDPALQTALDLSQVSYVATANSLDPLPSAIRDRFRVVTFPKPTASNVDALLPAIIADLAKERGLDQNWMPPLNGIERASLTQYWCGGSVRQLRRMVEPILRERDLRAVRH
;
A
#
# COMPACT_ATOMS: atom_id res chain seq x y z
N MET A 1 18.39 37.39 -8.26
CA MET A 1 18.47 37.04 -6.82
C MET A 1 18.00 35.60 -6.62
N LYS A 2 18.90 34.66 -6.30
CA LYS A 2 18.54 33.26 -6.04
C LYS A 2 17.84 33.20 -4.68
N ASN A 3 16.55 32.86 -4.66
CA ASN A 3 15.75 32.78 -3.45
C ASN A 3 16.33 31.65 -2.54
N PRO A 4 16.90 31.97 -1.36
CA PRO A 4 17.54 30.96 -0.49
C PRO A 4 16.57 29.81 -0.14
N LYS A 5 15.27 30.10 -0.03
CA LYS A 5 14.20 29.13 0.22
C LYS A 5 14.10 27.99 -0.81
N LEU A 6 14.37 28.31 -2.09
CA LEU A 6 14.39 27.30 -3.16
C LEU A 6 15.59 26.36 -3.01
N LYS A 7 16.72 26.82 -2.49
CA LYS A 7 17.89 25.95 -2.30
C LYS A 7 17.64 24.90 -1.21
N ASP A 8 16.86 25.25 -0.18
CA ASP A 8 16.54 24.35 0.92
C ASP A 8 15.54 23.28 0.48
N ILE A 9 14.47 23.67 -0.24
CA ILE A 9 13.50 22.72 -0.83
C ILE A 9 14.17 21.85 -1.89
N LEU A 10 14.92 22.45 -2.82
CA LEU A 10 15.56 21.70 -3.91
C LEU A 10 16.77 20.87 -3.47
N GLY A 11 17.41 21.20 -2.34
CA GLY A 11 18.65 20.59 -1.88
C GLY A 11 18.61 19.06 -1.88
N PRO A 12 17.65 18.44 -1.17
CA PRO A 12 17.43 16.99 -1.17
C PRO A 12 16.95 16.45 -2.54
N LEU A 13 16.21 17.27 -3.30
CA LEU A 13 15.49 16.88 -4.51
C LEU A 13 16.30 17.04 -5.81
N LYS A 14 17.48 17.67 -5.75
CA LYS A 14 18.39 17.88 -6.90
C LYS A 14 18.73 16.61 -7.66
N SER A 15 18.75 15.47 -6.98
CA SER A 15 19.05 14.17 -7.61
C SER A 15 17.95 13.68 -8.56
N SER A 16 16.75 14.23 -8.46
CA SER A 16 15.54 13.80 -9.17
C SER A 16 15.01 14.84 -10.16
N ILE A 17 15.36 16.11 -9.98
CA ILE A 17 14.94 17.20 -10.88
C ILE A 17 15.84 17.23 -12.13
N ASN A 18 15.23 17.29 -13.32
CA ASN A 18 15.90 17.27 -14.63
C ASN A 18 16.79 16.04 -14.88
N LYS A 19 16.54 14.93 -14.19
CA LYS A 19 17.22 13.65 -14.39
C LYS A 19 16.22 12.61 -14.86
N ALA A 20 16.54 11.89 -15.92
CA ALA A 20 15.79 10.70 -16.29
C ALA A 20 15.96 9.65 -15.19
N LEU A 21 14.87 9.35 -14.47
CA LEU A 21 14.83 8.30 -13.47
C LEU A 21 14.44 6.97 -14.13
N PRO A 22 15.01 5.84 -13.67
CA PRO A 22 14.67 4.55 -14.23
C PRO A 22 13.21 4.18 -13.94
N LEU A 23 12.64 3.38 -14.84
CA LEU A 23 11.37 2.70 -14.62
C LEU A 23 11.64 1.27 -14.19
N VAL A 24 10.95 0.83 -13.14
CA VAL A 24 10.97 -0.57 -12.71
C VAL A 24 10.31 -1.42 -13.80
N VAL A 25 11.05 -2.41 -14.29
CA VAL A 25 10.60 -3.40 -15.28
C VAL A 25 9.64 -4.38 -14.60
N ALA A 26 8.61 -4.81 -15.33
CA ALA A 26 7.67 -5.79 -14.81
C ALA A 26 8.41 -7.12 -14.52
N PRO A 27 8.40 -7.62 -13.26
CA PRO A 27 9.02 -8.89 -12.93
C PRO A 27 8.19 -10.07 -13.47
N PRO A 28 8.70 -11.31 -13.39
CA PRO A 28 7.95 -12.50 -13.77
C PRO A 28 6.64 -12.62 -12.98
N LEU A 29 5.51 -12.33 -13.63
CA LEU A 29 4.20 -12.22 -12.97
C LEU A 29 3.76 -13.51 -12.27
N HIS A 30 4.24 -14.66 -12.73
CA HIS A 30 3.94 -15.96 -12.10
C HIS A 30 4.58 -16.09 -10.71
N GLU A 31 5.79 -15.55 -10.50
CA GLU A 31 6.46 -15.53 -9.19
C GLU A 31 5.79 -14.54 -8.24
N VAL A 32 5.42 -13.37 -8.76
CA VAL A 32 4.65 -12.36 -8.01
C VAL A 32 3.32 -12.95 -7.55
N ARG A 33 2.58 -13.59 -8.47
CA ARG A 33 1.31 -14.26 -8.17
C ARG A 33 1.50 -15.32 -7.09
N LYS A 34 2.48 -16.22 -7.24
CA LYS A 34 2.76 -17.28 -6.27
C LYS A 34 3.00 -16.71 -4.88
N THR A 35 3.80 -15.65 -4.78
CA THR A 35 4.13 -14.99 -3.51
C THR A 35 2.89 -14.35 -2.88
N LEU A 36 2.13 -13.57 -3.66
CA LEU A 36 0.94 -12.87 -3.14
C LEU A 36 -0.20 -13.84 -2.79
N VAL A 37 -0.44 -14.88 -3.58
CA VAL A 37 -1.46 -15.91 -3.27
C VAL A 37 -1.06 -16.72 -2.05
N HIS A 38 0.23 -17.01 -1.86
CA HIS A 38 0.71 -17.66 -0.65
C HIS A 38 0.47 -16.80 0.61
N GLU A 39 0.69 -15.48 0.52
CA GLU A 39 0.45 -14.57 1.66
C GLU A 39 -1.02 -14.20 1.88
N PHE A 40 -1.81 -14.17 0.81
CA PHE A 40 -3.23 -13.79 0.80
C PHE A 40 -4.07 -14.85 0.08
N PRO A 41 -4.16 -16.09 0.63
CA PRO A 41 -4.82 -17.21 -0.05
C PRO A 41 -6.31 -16.98 -0.30
N TYR A 42 -6.94 -16.15 0.53
CA TYR A 42 -8.35 -15.77 0.42
C TYR A 42 -8.61 -14.67 -0.63
N ALA A 43 -7.57 -14.05 -1.19
CA ALA A 43 -7.67 -12.92 -2.13
C ALA A 43 -7.06 -13.24 -3.51
N ALA A 44 -7.03 -14.50 -3.91
CA ALA A 44 -6.46 -14.94 -5.18
C ALA A 44 -7.07 -14.21 -6.39
N ASP A 45 -8.40 -14.03 -6.41
CA ASP A 45 -9.08 -13.31 -7.50
C ASP A 45 -8.67 -11.83 -7.57
N VAL A 46 -8.40 -11.22 -6.41
CA VAL A 46 -7.91 -9.84 -6.35
C VAL A 46 -6.47 -9.76 -6.88
N VAL A 47 -5.61 -10.73 -6.52
CA VAL A 47 -4.25 -10.82 -7.06
C VAL A 47 -4.31 -10.90 -8.58
N ASP A 48 -5.14 -11.78 -9.14
CA ASP A 48 -5.26 -11.99 -10.58
C ASP A 48 -5.79 -10.74 -11.29
N PHE A 49 -6.81 -10.08 -10.73
CA PHE A 49 -7.34 -8.84 -11.28
C PHE A 49 -6.32 -7.70 -11.33
N VAL A 50 -5.47 -7.59 -10.31
CA VAL A 50 -4.44 -6.55 -10.24
C VAL A 50 -3.27 -6.86 -11.17
N LEU A 51 -2.81 -8.11 -11.21
CA LEU A 51 -1.72 -8.52 -12.09
C LEU A 51 -2.10 -8.48 -13.57
N ALA A 52 -3.39 -8.60 -13.90
CA ALA A 52 -3.88 -8.42 -15.26
C ALA A 52 -3.47 -7.08 -15.90
N ASP A 53 -3.28 -6.01 -15.10
CA ASP A 53 -2.80 -4.72 -15.61
C ASP A 53 -1.36 -4.75 -16.12
N LEU A 54 -0.56 -5.68 -15.60
CA LEU A 54 0.87 -5.81 -15.92
C LEU A 54 1.13 -6.79 -17.06
N VAL A 55 0.12 -7.56 -17.49
CA VAL A 55 0.25 -8.53 -18.59
C VAL A 55 0.62 -7.80 -19.88
N GLY A 56 1.71 -8.21 -20.51
CA GLY A 56 2.20 -7.62 -21.76
C GLY A 56 2.88 -6.25 -21.60
N ARG A 57 3.05 -5.75 -20.37
CA ARG A 57 3.77 -4.49 -20.12
C ARG A 57 5.25 -4.74 -19.88
N VAL A 58 6.07 -3.83 -20.38
CA VAL A 58 7.52 -3.81 -20.12
C VAL A 58 7.81 -3.22 -18.74
N THR A 59 7.08 -2.18 -18.34
CA THR A 59 7.28 -1.48 -17.07
C THR A 59 6.09 -1.64 -16.14
N VAL A 60 6.35 -1.52 -14.85
CA VAL A 60 5.30 -1.57 -13.82
C VAL A 60 4.49 -0.29 -13.88
N ARG A 61 3.20 -0.42 -14.20
CA ARG A 61 2.23 0.67 -14.08
C ARG A 61 0.85 0.09 -13.90
N LEU A 62 0.26 0.29 -12.72
CA LEU A 62 -1.10 -0.13 -12.40
C LEU A 62 -2.08 0.98 -12.77
N ARG A 63 -3.28 0.59 -13.21
CA ARG A 63 -4.37 1.55 -13.34
C ARG A 63 -4.88 1.91 -11.94
N PRO A 64 -5.45 3.11 -11.75
CA PRO A 64 -6.11 3.49 -10.51
C PRO A 64 -6.99 2.36 -9.95
N LEU A 65 -6.66 1.88 -8.75
CA LEU A 65 -7.34 0.76 -8.09
C LEU A 65 -7.88 1.21 -6.74
N LEU A 66 -9.12 0.86 -6.43
CA LEU A 66 -9.72 1.05 -5.11
C LEU A 66 -10.11 -0.31 -4.51
N LEU A 67 -9.44 -0.70 -3.43
CA LEU A 67 -9.75 -1.92 -2.69
C LEU A 67 -10.77 -1.62 -1.59
N VAL A 68 -11.97 -2.21 -1.70
CA VAL A 68 -13.08 -2.00 -0.75
C VAL A 68 -13.35 -3.27 0.02
N GLY A 69 -13.45 -3.20 1.34
CA GLY A 69 -13.86 -4.38 2.11
C GLY A 69 -13.83 -4.13 3.61
N ALA A 70 -14.35 -5.07 4.39
CA ALA A 70 -14.41 -4.92 5.84
C ALA A 70 -13.01 -4.68 6.48
N PRO A 71 -12.95 -3.99 7.63
CA PRO A 71 -11.72 -3.84 8.37
C PRO A 71 -11.15 -5.21 8.78
N GLY A 72 -9.81 -5.31 8.80
CA GLY A 72 -9.11 -6.55 9.14
C GLY A 72 -8.87 -7.51 7.97
N GLY A 73 -9.39 -7.22 6.76
CA GLY A 73 -9.11 -8.02 5.55
C GLY A 73 -7.67 -7.95 5.05
N GLY A 74 -6.86 -6.98 5.51
CA GLY A 74 -5.45 -6.87 5.12
C GLY A 74 -5.17 -6.04 3.87
N LYS A 75 -6.12 -5.20 3.43
CA LYS A 75 -6.01 -4.31 2.25
C LYS A 75 -4.68 -3.53 2.20
N SER A 76 -4.36 -2.76 3.25
CA SER A 76 -3.13 -1.95 3.29
C SER A 76 -1.86 -2.82 3.32
N ARG A 77 -1.91 -4.01 3.96
CA ARG A 77 -0.82 -5.00 3.91
C ARG A 77 -0.63 -5.52 2.48
N PHE A 78 -1.73 -5.82 1.79
CA PHE A 78 -1.72 -6.31 0.41
C PHE A 78 -1.08 -5.30 -0.54
N VAL A 79 -1.49 -4.03 -0.50
CA VAL A 79 -0.91 -3.00 -1.38
C VAL A 79 0.59 -2.80 -1.12
N ARG A 80 1.01 -2.79 0.15
CA ARG A 80 2.44 -2.73 0.49
C ARG A 80 3.21 -3.93 -0.09
N ARG A 81 2.70 -5.15 0.14
CA ARG A 81 3.33 -6.38 -0.37
C ARG A 81 3.32 -6.45 -1.89
N LEU A 82 2.27 -5.95 -2.56
CA LEU A 82 2.22 -5.83 -4.00
C LEU A 82 3.37 -4.97 -4.52
N GLY A 83 3.58 -3.77 -3.96
CA GLY A 83 4.69 -2.90 -4.36
C GLY A 83 6.06 -3.54 -4.09
N GLU A 84 6.27 -4.12 -2.91
CA GLU A 84 7.51 -4.83 -2.54
C GLU A 84 7.80 -6.03 -3.46
N THR A 85 6.79 -6.82 -3.79
CA THR A 85 6.94 -8.03 -4.64
C THR A 85 7.17 -7.66 -6.11
N VAL A 86 6.57 -6.56 -6.55
CA VAL A 86 6.76 -6.05 -7.92
C VAL A 86 8.05 -5.23 -8.06
N GLY A 87 8.65 -4.81 -6.94
CA GLY A 87 9.93 -4.08 -6.90
C GLY A 87 9.81 -2.56 -7.01
N VAL A 88 8.62 -1.99 -6.77
CA VAL A 88 8.39 -0.53 -6.76
C VAL A 88 8.37 0.01 -5.33
N SER A 89 8.87 1.24 -5.15
CA SER A 89 8.76 1.94 -3.87
C SER A 89 7.30 2.30 -3.57
N VAL A 90 6.85 1.99 -2.36
CA VAL A 90 5.49 2.30 -1.90
C VAL A 90 5.52 3.55 -1.02
N TRP A 91 4.85 4.59 -1.48
CA TRP A 91 4.61 5.81 -0.71
C TRP A 91 3.22 5.75 -0.09
N ARG A 92 3.12 5.77 1.23
CA ARG A 92 1.85 5.62 1.96
C ARG A 92 1.36 6.95 2.49
N GLU A 93 0.12 7.28 2.15
CA GLU A 93 -0.65 8.36 2.77
C GLU A 93 -1.86 7.83 3.51
N ASP A 94 -2.14 8.42 4.68
CA ASP A 94 -3.36 8.17 5.44
C ASP A 94 -4.33 9.32 5.15
N ALA A 95 -5.46 9.01 4.51
CA ALA A 95 -6.41 10.03 4.09
C ALA A 95 -7.02 10.82 5.25
N SER A 96 -7.05 10.26 6.48
CA SER A 96 -7.55 10.96 7.65
C SER A 96 -6.63 12.10 8.13
N ARG A 97 -5.36 12.07 7.73
CA ARG A 97 -4.32 13.03 8.14
C ARG A 97 -3.82 13.90 6.99
N CYS A 98 -4.21 13.58 5.77
CA CYS A 98 -3.74 14.24 4.56
C CYS A 98 -4.86 15.13 3.99
N ASP A 99 -4.59 16.42 3.87
CA ASP A 99 -5.48 17.35 3.16
C ASP A 99 -5.03 17.51 1.69
N GLY A 100 -5.83 18.23 0.90
CA GLY A 100 -5.53 18.44 -0.52
C GLY A 100 -4.25 19.24 -0.77
N ALA A 101 -3.96 20.23 0.09
CA ALA A 101 -2.79 21.10 -0.03
C ALA A 101 -1.47 20.39 0.31
N VAL A 102 -1.48 19.48 1.28
CA VAL A 102 -0.35 18.62 1.61
C VAL A 102 -0.11 17.66 0.45
N PHE A 103 -1.11 16.88 0.04
CA PHE A 103 -0.94 15.90 -1.03
C PHE A 103 -0.54 16.53 -2.37
N GLY A 104 -1.20 17.63 -2.75
CA GLY A 104 -1.02 18.33 -4.02
C GLY A 104 0.17 19.29 -4.06
N GLY A 105 0.83 19.49 -2.92
CA GLY A 105 1.92 20.45 -2.76
C GLY A 105 1.42 21.81 -2.29
N THR A 106 2.26 22.50 -1.52
CA THR A 106 1.98 23.81 -0.94
C THR A 106 2.77 24.90 -1.66
N ASP A 107 2.13 26.04 -1.96
CA ASP A 107 2.77 27.14 -2.66
C ASP A 107 4.07 27.61 -1.99
N ARG A 108 5.11 27.86 -2.79
CA ARG A 108 6.43 28.34 -2.37
C ARG A 108 6.41 29.57 -1.45
N ARG A 109 5.33 30.35 -1.45
CA ARG A 109 5.16 31.53 -0.59
C ARG A 109 4.99 31.15 0.89
N TRP A 110 4.49 29.95 1.18
CA TRP A 110 4.32 29.46 2.55
C TRP A 110 5.66 29.06 3.19
N TYR A 111 5.74 29.19 4.52
CA TYR A 111 6.95 28.81 5.26
C TYR A 111 7.21 27.29 5.17
N SER A 112 6.15 26.50 5.18
CA SER A 112 6.16 25.04 5.05
C SER A 112 5.90 24.57 3.61
N ALA A 113 6.45 25.27 2.62
CA ALA A 113 6.27 24.88 1.22
C ALA A 113 6.90 23.51 0.93
N GLU A 114 6.10 22.60 0.39
CA GLU A 114 6.48 21.23 0.11
C GLU A 114 5.92 20.83 -1.27
N PRO A 115 6.72 20.16 -2.13
CA PRO A 115 6.22 19.61 -3.39
C PRO A 115 5.15 18.54 -3.18
N CYS A 116 4.41 18.21 -4.23
CA CYS A 116 3.38 17.19 -4.16
C CYS A 116 3.94 15.81 -3.76
N HIS A 117 3.15 15.06 -3.00
CA HIS A 117 3.55 13.75 -2.47
C HIS A 117 3.91 12.73 -3.56
N PRO A 118 3.22 12.65 -4.72
CA PRO A 118 3.65 11.79 -5.81
C PRO A 118 5.07 12.09 -6.30
N PHE A 119 5.49 13.35 -6.30
CA PHE A 119 6.87 13.70 -6.63
C PHE A 119 7.86 13.32 -5.53
N LEU A 120 7.49 13.50 -4.26
CA LEU A 120 8.30 13.03 -3.14
C LEU A 120 8.49 11.51 -3.18
N ALA A 121 7.46 10.75 -3.57
CA ALA A 121 7.54 9.31 -3.79
C ALA A 121 8.57 8.95 -4.87
N VAL A 122 8.55 9.66 -6.00
CA VAL A 122 9.52 9.51 -7.09
C VAL A 122 10.94 9.83 -6.59
N ALA A 123 11.10 10.94 -5.87
CA ALA A 123 12.40 11.39 -5.38
C ALA A 123 13.00 10.45 -4.32
N GLN A 124 12.17 9.96 -3.39
CA GLN A 124 12.60 9.01 -2.36
C GLN A 124 12.91 7.63 -2.96
N GLY A 125 12.05 7.13 -3.85
CA GLY A 125 12.22 5.85 -4.52
C GLY A 125 13.34 5.84 -5.56
N LYS A 126 13.75 7.01 -6.06
CA LYS A 126 14.68 7.18 -7.18
C LYS A 126 14.23 6.41 -8.44
N ILE A 127 12.92 6.25 -8.60
CA ILE A 127 12.26 5.59 -9.72
C ILE A 127 11.10 6.46 -10.21
N ALA A 128 10.80 6.44 -11.51
CA ALA A 128 9.72 7.25 -12.09
C ALA A 128 8.32 6.63 -11.95
N ASN A 129 8.22 5.33 -11.61
CA ASN A 129 6.97 4.60 -11.45
C ASN A 129 6.73 4.05 -10.02
N PRO A 130 6.76 4.90 -8.97
CA PRO A 130 6.42 4.48 -7.63
C PRO A 130 4.93 4.13 -7.53
N LEU A 131 4.58 3.40 -6.47
CA LEU A 131 3.20 3.14 -6.08
C LEU A 131 2.82 4.08 -4.93
N VAL A 132 1.84 4.95 -5.16
CA VAL A 132 1.23 5.79 -4.13
C VAL A 132 0.01 5.08 -3.58
N MET A 133 0.06 4.73 -2.29
CA MET A 133 -1.04 4.11 -1.55
C MET A 133 -1.80 5.17 -0.75
N ILE A 134 -3.10 5.30 -0.99
CA ILE A 134 -3.99 6.16 -0.18
C ILE A 134 -4.83 5.25 0.74
N ASP A 135 -4.50 5.22 2.01
CA ASP A 135 -5.14 4.36 2.99
C ASP A 135 -6.38 5.03 3.57
N GLU A 136 -7.48 4.27 3.68
CA GLU A 136 -8.76 4.71 4.24
C GLU A 136 -9.30 6.00 3.60
N ILE A 137 -9.33 6.05 2.26
CA ILE A 137 -9.77 7.23 1.48
C ILE A 137 -11.17 7.75 1.86
N GLU A 138 -12.02 6.87 2.42
CA GLU A 138 -13.35 7.21 2.91
C GLU A 138 -13.33 8.12 4.15
N LYS A 139 -12.20 8.16 4.88
CA LYS A 139 -12.00 8.98 6.08
C LYS A 139 -11.40 10.35 5.80
N ALA A 140 -11.19 10.70 4.53
CA ALA A 140 -10.68 12.01 4.16
C ALA A 140 -11.56 13.13 4.74
N ALA A 141 -10.93 14.21 5.20
CA ALA A 141 -11.65 15.36 5.71
C ALA A 141 -12.56 15.93 4.61
N THR A 142 -13.84 16.13 4.96
CA THR A 142 -14.85 16.71 4.05
C THR A 142 -14.87 18.23 4.07
N ARG A 143 -14.13 18.86 5.00
CA ARG A 143 -13.98 20.32 5.07
C ARG A 143 -13.06 20.79 3.95
N SER A 144 -13.39 21.94 3.36
CA SER A 144 -12.68 22.51 2.20
C SER A 144 -11.61 23.53 2.58
N ASP A 145 -11.42 23.81 3.87
CA ASP A 145 -10.58 24.92 4.38
C ASP A 145 -9.13 24.86 3.85
N TYR A 146 -8.62 23.66 3.59
CA TYR A 146 -7.27 23.40 3.03
C TYR A 146 -7.33 22.60 1.72
N GLY A 147 -8.48 22.60 1.04
CA GLY A 147 -8.76 21.75 -0.12
C GLY A 147 -9.07 20.31 0.28
N ARG A 148 -10.05 19.68 -0.38
CA ARG A 148 -10.39 18.28 -0.13
C ARG A 148 -9.38 17.38 -0.83
N LEU A 149 -8.91 16.35 -0.13
CA LEU A 149 -8.04 15.33 -0.73
C LEU A 149 -8.68 14.69 -1.97
N TRP A 150 -9.98 14.43 -1.93
CA TRP A 150 -10.75 13.90 -3.06
C TRP A 150 -10.62 14.76 -4.32
N ASP A 151 -10.79 16.08 -4.20
CA ASP A 151 -10.73 16.98 -5.35
C ASP A 151 -9.30 17.04 -5.92
N CYS A 152 -8.30 17.04 -5.03
CA CYS A 152 -6.88 17.00 -5.40
C CYS A 152 -6.52 15.70 -6.15
N LEU A 153 -7.03 14.55 -5.70
CA LEU A 153 -6.77 13.25 -6.33
C LEU A 153 -7.26 13.17 -7.78
N LEU A 154 -8.32 13.89 -8.16
CA LEU A 154 -8.82 13.87 -9.55
C LEU A 154 -7.73 14.22 -10.57
N ALA A 155 -6.91 15.22 -10.27
CA ALA A 155 -5.81 15.66 -11.14
C ALA A 155 -4.72 14.59 -11.32
N PHE A 156 -4.52 13.74 -10.32
CA PHE A 156 -3.50 12.68 -10.35
C PHE A 156 -4.01 11.39 -10.99
N LEU A 157 -5.31 11.10 -10.88
CA LEU A 157 -5.95 9.92 -11.46
C LEU A 157 -6.22 10.07 -12.97
N GLU A 158 -6.24 11.31 -13.47
CA GLU A 158 -6.45 11.63 -14.88
C GLU A 158 -5.13 11.64 -15.66
N PRO A 159 -4.97 10.82 -16.72
CA PRO A 159 -3.71 10.71 -17.46
C PRO A 159 -3.23 12.01 -18.15
N GLU A 160 -4.14 12.87 -18.57
CA GLU A 160 -3.78 14.13 -19.25
C GLU A 160 -3.23 15.14 -18.25
N THR A 161 -3.91 15.27 -17.10
CA THR A 161 -3.55 16.19 -16.03
C THR A 161 -2.27 15.75 -15.31
N ASN A 162 -2.11 14.46 -15.04
CA ASN A 162 -0.93 13.96 -14.31
C ASN A 162 0.38 13.98 -15.12
N ALA A 163 0.31 13.99 -16.45
CA ALA A 163 1.49 14.09 -17.32
C ALA A 163 2.11 15.49 -17.31
N ARG A 164 1.38 16.51 -16.82
CA ARG A 164 1.81 17.92 -16.79
C ARG A 164 1.33 18.62 -15.52
N TYR A 165 1.42 17.95 -14.38
CA TYR A 165 0.90 18.47 -13.12
C TYR A 165 1.67 19.74 -12.69
N PRO A 166 1.02 20.90 -12.55
CA PRO A 166 1.69 22.15 -12.19
C PRO A 166 1.96 22.21 -10.68
N ASP A 167 3.15 21.80 -10.27
CA ASP A 167 3.49 21.75 -8.85
C ASP A 167 3.63 23.17 -8.25
N PRO A 168 2.90 23.50 -7.17
CA PRO A 168 2.88 24.86 -6.63
C PRO A 168 4.16 25.22 -5.85
N ALA A 169 4.92 24.25 -5.34
CA ALA A 169 6.17 24.51 -4.64
C ALA A 169 7.33 24.74 -5.64
N LEU A 170 7.43 23.88 -6.64
CA LEU A 170 8.47 23.88 -7.67
C LEU A 170 8.18 24.89 -8.79
N GLN A 171 6.92 25.32 -8.96
CA GLN A 171 6.46 26.25 -9.99
C GLN A 171 6.83 25.75 -11.40
N THR A 172 6.69 24.44 -11.62
CA THR A 172 6.99 23.77 -12.88
C THR A 172 6.05 22.58 -13.07
N ALA A 173 5.87 22.16 -14.33
CA ALA A 173 5.06 21.00 -14.65
C ALA A 173 5.87 19.71 -14.40
N LEU A 174 5.26 18.77 -13.70
CA LEU A 174 5.82 17.44 -13.43
C LEU A 174 5.11 16.39 -14.29
N ASP A 175 5.88 15.50 -14.90
CA ASP A 175 5.34 14.29 -15.52
C ASP A 175 5.25 13.18 -14.47
N LEU A 176 4.03 12.91 -14.02
CA LEU A 176 3.69 11.87 -13.05
C LEU A 176 2.90 10.73 -13.70
N SER A 177 2.90 10.64 -15.04
CA SER A 177 2.09 9.68 -15.80
C SER A 177 2.39 8.21 -15.50
N GLN A 178 3.59 7.93 -14.98
CA GLN A 178 4.08 6.61 -14.62
C GLN A 178 3.78 6.22 -13.17
N VAL A 179 3.34 7.16 -12.33
CA VAL A 179 2.96 6.88 -10.94
C VAL A 179 1.70 6.02 -10.90
N SER A 180 1.71 4.98 -10.08
CA SER A 180 0.57 4.09 -9.88
C SER A 180 -0.17 4.46 -8.60
N TYR A 181 -1.51 4.55 -8.65
CA TYR A 181 -2.34 4.94 -7.51
C TYR A 181 -3.22 3.78 -7.04
N VAL A 182 -3.08 3.40 -5.77
CA VAL A 182 -3.92 2.36 -5.15
C VAL A 182 -4.52 2.90 -3.86
N ALA A 183 -5.84 2.96 -3.79
CA ALA A 183 -6.57 3.39 -2.61
C ALA A 183 -7.18 2.20 -1.86
N THR A 184 -7.37 2.35 -0.55
CA THR A 184 -8.13 1.40 0.28
C THR A 184 -9.34 2.10 0.89
N ALA A 185 -10.45 1.38 1.02
CA ALA A 185 -11.62 1.86 1.75
C ALA A 185 -12.33 0.74 2.52
N ASN A 186 -13.02 1.09 3.60
CA ASN A 186 -13.93 0.18 4.29
C ASN A 186 -15.36 0.21 3.71
N SER A 187 -15.80 1.36 3.18
CA SER A 187 -17.06 1.52 2.45
C SER A 187 -16.89 2.54 1.32
N LEU A 188 -17.74 2.44 0.31
CA LEU A 188 -17.86 3.42 -0.77
C LEU A 188 -18.77 4.61 -0.42
N ASP A 189 -19.59 4.48 0.63
CA ASP A 189 -20.70 5.41 0.89
C ASP A 189 -20.30 6.88 0.98
N PRO A 190 -19.20 7.28 1.66
CA PRO A 190 -18.86 8.69 1.75
C PRO A 190 -18.09 9.20 0.52
N LEU A 191 -17.70 8.34 -0.42
CA LEU A 191 -16.91 8.76 -1.59
C LEU A 191 -17.81 9.42 -2.65
N PRO A 192 -17.45 10.62 -3.15
CA PRO A 192 -18.12 11.23 -4.31
C PRO A 192 -18.07 10.32 -5.55
N SER A 193 -19.11 10.36 -6.38
CA SER A 193 -19.14 9.61 -7.66
C SER A 193 -17.95 9.98 -8.55
N ALA A 194 -17.61 11.28 -8.62
CA ALA A 194 -16.49 11.77 -9.42
C ALA A 194 -15.16 11.05 -9.12
N ILE A 195 -14.90 10.72 -7.85
CA ILE A 195 -13.71 9.95 -7.47
C ILE A 195 -13.90 8.46 -7.72
N ARG A 196 -15.07 7.90 -7.38
CA ARG A 196 -15.36 6.47 -7.60
C ARG A 196 -15.20 6.08 -9.06
N ASP A 197 -15.66 6.92 -9.98
CA ASP A 197 -15.60 6.68 -11.43
C ASP A 197 -14.17 6.71 -12.00
N ARG A 198 -13.22 7.29 -11.25
CA ARG A 198 -11.79 7.31 -11.63
C ARG A 198 -11.03 6.08 -11.12
N PHE A 199 -11.63 5.28 -10.25
CA PHE A 199 -11.03 4.05 -9.73
C PHE A 199 -11.68 2.80 -10.32
N ARG A 200 -10.86 1.79 -10.56
CA ARG A 200 -11.36 0.41 -10.68
C ARG A 200 -11.61 -0.12 -9.28
N VAL A 201 -12.89 -0.31 -8.95
CA VAL A 201 -13.29 -0.78 -7.62
C VAL A 201 -13.24 -2.31 -7.57
N VAL A 202 -12.55 -2.86 -6.56
CA VAL A 202 -12.45 -4.29 -6.31
C VAL A 202 -12.79 -4.59 -4.87
N THR A 203 -13.70 -5.54 -4.66
CA THR A 203 -14.02 -6.04 -3.33
C THR A 203 -12.88 -6.90 -2.81
N PHE A 204 -12.29 -6.50 -1.68
CA PHE A 204 -11.23 -7.24 -1.01
C PHE A 204 -11.85 -8.20 0.02
N PRO A 205 -11.71 -9.52 -0.16
CA PRO A 205 -12.32 -10.51 0.71
C PRO A 205 -11.69 -10.49 2.11
N LYS A 206 -12.46 -10.97 3.09
CA LYS A 206 -12.00 -11.17 4.47
C LYS A 206 -11.72 -12.66 4.66
N PRO A 207 -10.63 -13.05 5.33
CA PRO A 207 -10.35 -14.46 5.56
C PRO A 207 -11.38 -15.07 6.50
N THR A 208 -11.74 -16.31 6.22
CA THR A 208 -12.70 -17.11 7.00
C THR A 208 -11.97 -18.22 7.74
N ALA A 209 -12.67 -18.94 8.62
CA ALA A 209 -12.11 -20.08 9.36
C ALA A 209 -11.48 -21.15 8.45
N SER A 210 -11.98 -21.34 7.22
CA SER A 210 -11.39 -22.29 6.27
C SER A 210 -10.01 -21.87 5.75
N ASN A 211 -9.61 -20.61 5.94
CA ASN A 211 -8.29 -20.13 5.55
C ASN A 211 -7.23 -20.29 6.65
N VAL A 212 -7.58 -20.76 7.85
CA VAL A 212 -6.63 -20.90 8.97
C VAL A 212 -5.39 -21.70 8.59
N ASP A 213 -5.58 -22.89 8.00
CA ASP A 213 -4.46 -23.76 7.64
C ASP A 213 -3.52 -23.12 6.61
N ALA A 214 -4.05 -22.31 5.70
CA ALA A 214 -3.24 -21.60 4.71
C ALA A 214 -2.51 -20.38 5.31
N LEU A 215 -3.08 -19.74 6.33
CA LEU A 215 -2.52 -18.55 6.97
C LEU A 215 -1.48 -18.89 8.04
N LEU A 216 -1.63 -20.02 8.73
CA LEU A 216 -0.77 -20.41 9.85
C LEU A 216 0.73 -20.47 9.51
N PRO A 217 1.17 -21.08 8.39
CA PRO A 217 2.59 -21.18 8.07
C PRO A 217 3.28 -19.80 8.00
N ALA A 218 2.63 -18.83 7.34
CA ALA A 218 3.14 -17.47 7.22
C ALA A 218 3.16 -16.74 8.57
N ILE A 219 2.10 -16.90 9.38
CA ILE A 219 2.03 -16.30 10.72
C ILE A 219 3.13 -16.85 11.63
N ILE A 220 3.35 -18.17 11.61
CA ILE A 220 4.39 -18.82 12.42
C ILE A 220 5.77 -18.35 11.97
N ALA A 221 6.02 -18.27 10.65
CA ALA A 221 7.29 -17.78 10.10
C ALA A 221 7.58 -16.33 10.51
N ASP A 222 6.57 -15.45 10.42
CA ASP A 222 6.70 -14.05 10.84
C ASP A 222 7.01 -13.94 12.34
N LEU A 223 6.31 -14.71 13.19
CA LEU A 223 6.54 -14.74 14.63
C LEU A 223 7.92 -15.32 15.00
N ALA A 224 8.39 -16.35 14.28
CA ALA A 224 9.72 -16.93 14.46
C ALA A 224 10.81 -15.89 14.18
N LYS A 225 10.69 -15.20 13.05
CA LYS A 225 11.62 -14.15 12.62
C LYS A 225 11.69 -13.01 13.63
N GLU A 226 10.55 -12.57 14.17
CA GLU A 226 10.51 -11.53 15.20
C GLU A 226 11.17 -11.95 16.52
N ARG A 227 11.14 -13.24 16.85
CA ARG A 227 11.83 -13.81 18.01
C ARG A 227 13.31 -14.13 17.75
N GLY A 228 13.80 -13.93 16.52
CA GLY A 228 15.15 -14.30 16.12
C GLY A 228 15.38 -15.81 16.08
N LEU A 229 14.32 -16.60 15.97
CA LEU A 229 14.37 -18.06 15.91
C LEU A 229 14.35 -18.54 14.45
N ASP A 230 15.08 -19.61 14.17
CA ASP A 230 14.95 -20.32 12.89
C ASP A 230 13.59 -21.01 12.83
N GLN A 231 12.89 -20.88 11.70
CA GLN A 231 11.59 -21.49 11.45
C GLN A 231 11.62 -23.01 11.67
N ASN A 232 12.76 -23.65 11.42
CA ASN A 232 12.96 -25.08 11.63
C ASN A 232 12.77 -25.51 13.09
N TRP A 233 12.93 -24.58 14.04
CA TRP A 233 12.77 -24.82 15.48
C TRP A 233 11.33 -24.61 15.95
N MET A 234 10.43 -24.22 15.04
CA MET A 234 9.02 -23.97 15.32
C MET A 234 8.15 -24.91 14.47
N PRO A 235 7.94 -26.16 14.93
CA PRO A 235 7.13 -27.12 14.20
C PRO A 235 5.69 -26.61 14.05
N PRO A 236 4.97 -27.03 12.99
CA PRO A 236 3.58 -26.65 12.79
C PRO A 236 2.71 -26.93 14.03
N LEU A 237 1.60 -26.20 14.15
CA LEU A 237 0.60 -26.49 15.16
C LEU A 237 0.06 -27.92 14.97
N ASN A 238 -0.18 -28.62 16.07
CA ASN A 238 -0.76 -29.97 16.06
C ASN A 238 -2.27 -29.90 15.82
N GLY A 239 -2.91 -31.05 15.60
CA GLY A 239 -4.35 -31.10 15.29
C GLY A 239 -5.25 -30.50 16.39
N ILE A 240 -4.86 -30.62 17.65
CA ILE A 240 -5.63 -30.10 18.79
C ILE A 240 -5.58 -28.57 18.81
N GLU A 241 -4.38 -28.00 18.71
CA GLU A 241 -4.18 -26.55 18.69
C GLU A 241 -4.87 -25.90 17.48
N ARG A 242 -4.84 -26.56 16.31
CA ARG A 242 -5.56 -26.10 15.11
C ARG A 242 -7.08 -26.14 15.30
N ALA A 243 -7.59 -27.22 15.89
CA ALA A 243 -9.01 -27.35 16.20
C ALA A 243 -9.45 -26.25 17.17
N SER A 244 -8.68 -25.99 18.22
CA SER A 244 -8.93 -24.88 19.15
C SER A 244 -8.95 -23.53 18.43
N LEU A 245 -7.94 -23.24 17.59
CA LEU A 245 -7.90 -21.98 16.84
C LEU A 245 -9.12 -21.80 15.92
N THR A 246 -9.53 -22.85 15.22
CA THR A 246 -10.66 -22.80 14.29
C THR A 246 -12.00 -22.66 15.03
N GLN A 247 -12.09 -23.21 16.24
CA GLN A 247 -13.26 -23.05 17.13
C GLN A 247 -13.38 -21.63 17.68
N TYR A 248 -12.26 -20.97 18.02
CA TYR A 248 -12.25 -19.62 18.60
C TYR A 248 -12.17 -18.49 17.57
N TRP A 249 -11.63 -18.75 16.38
CA TRP A 249 -11.49 -17.78 15.31
C TRP A 249 -12.43 -18.08 14.15
N CYS A 250 -13.60 -17.45 14.14
CA CYS A 250 -14.63 -17.61 13.10
C CYS A 250 -14.33 -16.85 11.79
N GLY A 251 -13.06 -16.51 11.54
CA GLY A 251 -12.67 -15.59 10.48
C GLY A 251 -12.54 -14.15 10.95
N GLY A 252 -11.96 -13.31 10.10
CA GLY A 252 -11.90 -11.88 10.33
C GLY A 252 -10.52 -11.28 10.17
N SER A 253 -9.96 -10.75 11.25
CA SER A 253 -8.66 -10.09 11.20
C SER A 253 -7.52 -11.12 11.34
N VAL A 254 -6.60 -11.13 10.38
CA VAL A 254 -5.35 -11.92 10.49
C VAL A 254 -4.54 -11.49 11.73
N ARG A 255 -4.65 -10.23 12.17
CA ARG A 255 -4.02 -9.76 13.41
C ARG A 255 -4.61 -10.44 14.66
N GLN A 256 -5.91 -10.72 14.65
CA GLN A 256 -6.55 -11.46 15.75
C GLN A 256 -6.08 -12.92 15.74
N LEU A 257 -6.04 -13.57 14.58
CA LEU A 257 -5.51 -14.93 14.45
C LEU A 257 -4.07 -15.01 14.97
N ARG A 258 -3.21 -14.08 14.55
CA ARG A 258 -1.83 -13.98 15.03
C ARG A 258 -1.73 -13.82 16.56
N ARG A 259 -2.58 -13.00 17.17
CA ARG A 259 -2.67 -12.84 18.64
C ARG A 259 -3.12 -14.09 19.37
N MET A 260 -3.88 -14.98 18.72
CA MET A 260 -4.28 -16.26 19.29
C MET A 260 -3.17 -17.32 19.17
N VAL A 261 -2.37 -17.26 18.10
CA VAL A 261 -1.25 -18.18 17.86
C VAL A 261 -0.05 -17.89 18.78
N GLU A 262 0.22 -16.62 19.06
CA GLU A 262 1.39 -16.21 19.86
C GLU A 262 1.48 -16.83 21.26
N PRO A 263 0.40 -16.88 22.07
CA PRO A 263 0.40 -17.58 23.36
C PRO A 263 0.63 -19.08 23.26
N ILE A 264 0.09 -19.74 22.22
CA ILE A 264 0.27 -21.18 21.99
C ILE A 264 1.75 -21.49 21.77
N LEU A 265 2.41 -20.69 20.92
CA LEU A 265 3.83 -20.83 20.66
C LEU A 265 4.67 -20.54 21.91
N ARG A 266 4.31 -19.53 22.69
CA ARG A 266 5.01 -19.22 23.94
C ARG A 266 4.92 -20.36 24.96
N GLU A 267 3.76 -20.99 25.09
CA GLU A 267 3.58 -22.13 26.01
C GLU A 267 4.39 -23.35 25.57
N ARG A 268 4.50 -23.60 24.25
CA ARG A 268 5.38 -24.64 23.70
C ARG A 268 6.83 -24.40 24.09
N ASP A 269 7.32 -23.17 23.92
CA ASP A 269 8.70 -22.81 24.25
C ASP A 269 8.99 -23.03 25.75
N LEU A 270 8.07 -22.62 26.64
CA LEU A 270 8.20 -22.82 28.09
C LEU A 270 8.26 -24.30 28.50
N ARG A 271 7.55 -25.17 27.78
CA ARG A 271 7.57 -26.62 28.04
C ARG A 271 8.80 -27.30 27.45
N ALA A 272 9.30 -26.82 26.31
CA ALA A 272 10.49 -27.36 25.66
C ALA A 272 11.77 -27.11 26.47
N VAL A 273 11.88 -25.99 27.19
CA VAL A 273 13.05 -25.65 28.04
C VAL A 273 13.12 -26.47 29.34
N ARG A 274 12.05 -27.19 29.71
CA ARG A 274 11.95 -27.95 30.97
C ARG A 274 12.35 -29.42 30.85
N HIS A 275 12.91 -29.83 29.73
CA HIS A 275 13.45 -31.17 29.47
C HIS A 275 14.88 -31.06 28.92
#